data_AF-A0A2E4F2D3-F1
#
_entry.id   AF-A0A2E4F2D3-F1
#
_cell.length_a   1.000
_cell.length_b   1.000
_cell.length_c   1.000
_cell.angle_alpha   90.00
_cell.angle_beta   90.00
_cell.angle_gamma   90.00
#
_symmetry.space_group_name_H-M   'P 1'
#
loop_
_entity.id
_entity.type
_entity.pdbx_description
1 polymer ?
#
loop_
_entity_poly.entity_id
_entity_poly.type
_entity_poly.pdbx_seq_one_letter_code
_entity_poly.pdbx_strand_id
1 'polypeptide(L)'
;MLKWLLLTGVVIFVFSLAAYYGLVSRVMDTDRSYISFGITVLYILTTLHCMVQSWFVSRQLNIAGKVAQEFSQSDGSITIDGDTVKLTNGAKLMDGVVTEHIHDLVQKGCSGAKQLDQTLLLQAFSDKLSGRQEIGFLISDLMLRLGLLGTVIGFIFMLGPLASIQTIDVSSMRSVLSTMSGGMAIALYTTLVGLIGGILLRLQYFFVERSVEDLVAMTTEITEVFVVPVLENTAASGSNHAT
;
A
#
# COMPACT_ATOMS: atom_id res chain seq x y z
N MET A 1 -8.93 -0.53 8.79
CA MET A 1 -10.09 -0.27 7.90
C MET A 1 -10.72 1.10 8.05
N LEU A 2 -11.34 1.42 9.20
CA LEU A 2 -12.14 2.65 9.34
C LEU A 2 -11.37 3.93 8.99
N LYS A 3 -10.13 4.05 9.46
CA LYS A 3 -9.25 5.22 9.21
C LYS A 3 -8.99 5.45 7.73
N TRP A 4 -8.74 4.38 6.98
CA TRP A 4 -8.50 4.44 5.53
C TRP A 4 -9.76 4.84 4.76
N LEU A 5 -10.91 4.24 5.10
CA LEU A 5 -12.19 4.54 4.44
C LEU A 5 -12.63 5.98 4.69
N LEU A 6 -12.44 6.48 5.91
CA LEU A 6 -12.68 7.89 6.24
C LEU A 6 -11.83 8.82 5.38
N LEU A 7 -10.52 8.56 5.28
CA LEU A 7 -9.61 9.35 4.46
C LEU A 7 -10.06 9.36 2.99
N THR A 8 -10.29 8.18 2.41
CA THR A 8 -10.73 8.04 1.01
C THR A 8 -12.07 8.74 0.77
N GLY A 9 -13.01 8.66 1.73
CA GLY A 9 -14.28 9.38 1.66
C GLY A 9 -14.11 10.90 1.64
N VAL A 10 -13.26 11.46 2.51
CA VAL A 10 -12.94 12.89 2.51
C VAL A 10 -12.28 13.31 1.19
N VAL A 11 -11.36 12.51 0.68
CA VAL A 11 -10.69 12.78 -0.60
C VAL A 11 -11.67 12.81 -1.76
N ILE A 12 -12.57 11.82 -1.86
CA ILE A 12 -13.60 11.77 -2.90
C ILE A 12 -14.54 12.98 -2.79
N PHE A 13 -14.91 13.36 -1.57
CA PHE A 13 -15.76 14.52 -1.33
C PHE A 13 -15.09 15.82 -1.80
N VAL A 14 -13.83 16.05 -1.42
CA VAL A 14 -13.05 17.22 -1.84
C VAL A 14 -12.87 17.25 -3.36
N PHE A 15 -12.57 16.10 -3.98
CA PHE A 15 -12.45 16.01 -5.42
C PHE A 15 -13.77 16.30 -6.14
N SER A 16 -14.89 15.78 -5.62
CA SER A 16 -16.23 16.05 -6.15
C SER A 16 -16.59 17.52 -6.05
N LEU A 17 -16.23 18.18 -4.93
CA LEU A 17 -16.43 19.61 -4.74
C LEU A 17 -15.59 20.43 -5.74
N ALA A 18 -14.33 20.05 -5.94
CA ALA A 18 -13.46 20.68 -6.92
C ALA A 18 -13.98 20.51 -8.36
N ALA A 19 -14.54 19.34 -8.69
CA ALA A 19 -15.20 19.09 -9.97
C ALA A 19 -16.47 19.93 -10.13
N TYR A 20 -17.30 20.04 -9.07
CA TYR A 20 -18.51 20.85 -9.06
C TYR A 20 -18.23 22.35 -9.30
N TYR A 21 -17.17 22.90 -8.70
CA TYR A 21 -16.73 24.28 -8.94
C TYR A 21 -15.98 24.47 -10.28
N GLY A 22 -15.83 23.41 -11.09
CA GLY A 22 -15.16 23.46 -12.39
C GLY A 22 -13.64 23.63 -12.31
N LEU A 23 -13.02 23.47 -11.13
CA LEU A 23 -11.55 23.57 -10.99
C LEU A 23 -10.85 22.46 -11.79
N VAL A 24 -11.40 21.24 -11.77
CA VAL A 24 -10.83 20.10 -12.52
C VAL A 24 -10.88 20.37 -14.03
N SER A 25 -12.00 20.88 -14.55
CA SER A 25 -12.11 21.26 -15.97
C SER A 25 -11.07 22.32 -16.32
N ARG A 26 -10.95 23.40 -15.52
CA ARG A 26 -9.96 24.45 -15.78
C ARG A 26 -8.53 23.92 -15.84
N VAL A 27 -8.17 23.00 -14.95
CA VAL A 27 -6.84 22.36 -14.96
C VAL A 27 -6.64 21.58 -16.26
N MET A 28 -7.63 20.79 -16.69
CA MET A 28 -7.57 20.01 -17.93
C MET A 28 -7.52 20.90 -19.17
N ASP A 29 -8.34 21.95 -19.22
CA ASP A 29 -8.45 22.86 -20.35
C ASP A 29 -7.19 23.72 -20.52
N THR A 30 -6.51 24.00 -19.42
CA THR A 30 -5.26 24.79 -19.42
C THR A 30 -4.04 23.93 -19.78
N ASP A 31 -4.04 22.65 -19.39
CA ASP A 31 -2.90 21.77 -19.60
C ASP A 31 -2.87 21.12 -20.99
N ARG A 32 -2.37 21.86 -21.98
CA ARG A 32 -2.12 21.34 -23.33
C ARG A 32 -1.08 20.22 -23.41
N SER A 33 -0.27 20.00 -22.37
CA SER A 33 0.75 18.94 -22.36
C SER A 33 0.17 17.56 -22.05
N TYR A 34 -1.09 17.49 -21.58
CA TYR A 34 -1.77 16.27 -21.13
C TYR A 34 -1.09 15.55 -19.96
N ILE A 35 -0.14 16.19 -19.28
CA ILE A 35 0.60 15.58 -18.16
C ILE A 35 -0.29 15.49 -16.93
N SER A 36 -1.05 16.54 -16.62
CA SER A 36 -2.02 16.54 -15.52
C SER A 36 -3.07 15.46 -15.69
N PHE A 37 -3.47 15.14 -16.93
CA PHE A 37 -4.32 14.00 -17.22
C PHE A 37 -3.64 12.68 -16.88
N GLY A 38 -2.40 12.47 -17.34
CA GLY A 38 -1.61 11.29 -16.99
C GLY A 38 -1.43 11.10 -15.47
N ILE A 39 -1.10 12.18 -14.76
CA ILE A 39 -0.96 12.20 -13.30
C ILE A 39 -2.29 11.82 -12.62
N THR A 40 -3.43 12.33 -13.12
CA THR A 40 -4.76 12.03 -12.59
C THR A 40 -5.16 10.57 -12.82
N VAL A 41 -4.89 10.02 -14.01
CA VAL A 41 -5.16 8.59 -14.31
C VAL A 41 -4.29 7.69 -13.42
N LEU A 42 -2.99 8.01 -13.30
CA LEU A 42 -2.08 7.29 -12.42
C LEU A 42 -2.55 7.32 -10.97
N TYR A 43 -3.03 8.46 -10.49
CA TYR A 43 -3.61 8.63 -9.16
C TYR A 43 -4.81 7.70 -8.94
N ILE A 44 -5.75 7.67 -9.87
CA ILE A 44 -6.97 6.85 -9.77
C ILE A 44 -6.61 5.36 -9.75
N LEU A 45 -5.76 4.91 -10.68
CA LEU A 45 -5.31 3.51 -10.74
C LEU A 45 -4.62 3.08 -9.44
N THR A 46 -3.77 3.94 -8.90
CA THR A 46 -3.02 3.65 -7.68
C THR A 46 -3.93 3.68 -6.44
N THR A 47 -4.91 4.58 -6.40
CA THR A 47 -5.95 4.61 -5.35
C THR A 47 -6.80 3.33 -5.38
N LEU A 48 -7.16 2.83 -6.57
CA LEU A 48 -7.86 1.55 -6.71
C LEU A 48 -7.01 0.37 -6.24
N HIS A 49 -5.73 0.35 -6.59
CA HIS A 49 -4.79 -0.65 -6.08
C HIS A 49 -4.70 -0.60 -4.54
N CYS A 50 -4.61 0.60 -3.96
CA CYS A 50 -4.63 0.81 -2.52
C CYS A 50 -5.92 0.28 -1.88
N MET A 51 -7.07 0.48 -2.51
CA MET A 51 -8.36 -0.05 -2.05
C MET A 51 -8.37 -1.58 -1.99
N VAL A 52 -7.93 -2.24 -3.06
CA VAL A 52 -7.84 -3.70 -3.11
C VAL A 52 -6.88 -4.23 -2.04
N GLN A 53 -5.73 -3.58 -1.88
CA GLN A 53 -4.74 -3.94 -0.86
C GLN A 53 -5.29 -3.80 0.55
N SER A 54 -5.93 -2.67 0.85
CA SER A 54 -6.57 -2.40 2.14
C SER A 54 -7.61 -3.49 2.43
N TRP A 55 -8.46 -3.83 1.45
CA TRP A 55 -9.48 -4.87 1.59
C TRP A 55 -8.88 -6.25 1.89
N PHE A 56 -7.80 -6.62 1.20
CA PHE A 56 -7.07 -7.85 1.47
C PHE A 56 -6.53 -7.90 2.91
N VAL A 57 -5.80 -6.87 3.34
CA VAL A 57 -5.20 -6.82 4.70
C VAL A 57 -6.28 -6.88 5.76
N SER A 58 -7.41 -6.19 5.56
CA SER A 58 -8.52 -6.26 6.50
C SER A 58 -9.17 -7.64 6.59
N ARG A 59 -9.26 -8.35 5.47
CA ARG A 59 -9.78 -9.72 5.46
C ARG A 59 -8.83 -10.63 6.24
N GLN A 60 -7.52 -10.48 6.03
CA GLN A 60 -6.51 -11.25 6.77
C GLN A 60 -6.51 -10.95 8.26
N LEU A 61 -6.64 -9.68 8.67
CA LEU A 61 -6.79 -9.28 10.08
C LEU A 61 -8.01 -9.91 10.75
N ASN A 62 -9.14 -9.99 10.04
CA ASN A 62 -10.35 -10.63 10.58
C ASN A 62 -10.16 -12.16 10.73
N ILE A 63 -9.51 -12.81 9.75
CA ILE A 63 -9.17 -14.24 9.85
C ILE A 63 -8.21 -14.47 11.03
N ALA A 64 -7.15 -13.68 11.14
CA ALA A 64 -6.18 -13.74 12.23
C ALA A 64 -6.87 -13.57 13.60
N GLY A 65 -7.78 -12.60 13.72
CA GLY A 65 -8.54 -12.37 14.95
C GLY A 65 -9.47 -13.53 15.32
N LYS A 66 -10.12 -14.17 14.33
CA LYS A 66 -10.93 -15.37 14.57
C LYS A 66 -10.07 -16.55 15.03
N VAL A 67 -8.92 -16.74 14.39
CA VAL A 67 -7.96 -17.78 14.76
C VAL A 67 -7.45 -17.54 16.20
N ALA A 68 -7.09 -16.31 16.56
CA ALA A 68 -6.69 -15.95 17.92
C ALA A 68 -7.79 -16.23 18.95
N GLN A 69 -9.05 -15.93 18.61
CA GLN A 69 -10.20 -16.18 19.46
C GLN A 69 -10.44 -17.69 19.66
N GLU A 70 -10.32 -18.48 18.60
CA GLU A 70 -10.44 -19.95 18.69
C GLU A 70 -9.33 -20.57 19.56
N PHE A 71 -8.10 -20.06 19.48
CA PHE A 71 -7.00 -20.48 20.37
C PHE A 71 -7.24 -20.11 21.83
N SER A 72 -7.80 -18.93 22.10
CA SER A 72 -8.11 -18.48 23.46
C SER A 72 -9.25 -19.28 24.11
N GLN A 73 -10.17 -19.84 23.33
CA GLN A 73 -11.32 -20.62 23.85
C GLN A 73 -11.03 -22.13 24.00
N SER A 74 -10.05 -22.67 23.28
CA SER A 74 -9.80 -24.12 23.20
C SER A 74 -8.68 -24.60 24.14
N ASP A 75 -8.45 -23.91 25.26
CA ASP A 75 -7.35 -24.19 26.22
C ASP A 75 -5.95 -24.21 25.58
N GLY A 76 -5.79 -23.63 24.39
CA GLY A 76 -4.52 -23.54 23.66
C GLY A 76 -3.94 -24.88 23.18
N SER A 77 -4.66 -26.01 23.33
CA SER A 77 -4.12 -27.32 22.93
C SER A 77 -4.26 -27.55 21.43
N ILE A 78 -3.13 -27.50 20.74
CA ILE A 78 -3.04 -27.80 19.31
C ILE A 78 -2.70 -29.26 19.14
N THR A 79 -3.42 -29.98 18.27
CA THR A 79 -3.07 -31.34 17.87
C THR A 79 -2.52 -31.31 16.45
N ILE A 80 -1.27 -31.76 16.29
CA ILE A 80 -0.61 -31.87 14.99
C ILE A 80 -1.04 -33.21 14.39
N ASP A 81 -1.87 -33.17 13.35
CA ASP A 81 -2.27 -34.36 12.58
C ASP A 81 -1.53 -34.34 11.24
N GLY A 82 -0.34 -34.95 11.22
CA GLY A 82 0.57 -34.94 10.09
C GLY A 82 1.10 -33.53 9.77
N ASP A 83 0.77 -33.04 8.58
CA ASP A 83 1.22 -31.74 8.05
C ASP A 83 0.20 -30.60 8.33
N THR A 84 -0.85 -30.87 9.10
CA THR A 84 -1.92 -29.90 9.37
C THR A 84 -2.12 -29.64 10.85
N VAL A 85 -2.19 -28.35 11.20
CA VAL A 85 -2.55 -27.88 12.52
C VAL A 85 -4.06 -27.95 12.70
N LYS A 86 -4.52 -28.84 13.57
CA LYS A 86 -5.93 -28.90 14.00
C LYS A 86 -6.01 -28.40 15.44
N LEU A 87 -7.06 -27.64 15.74
CA LEU A 87 -7.40 -27.40 17.14
C LEU A 87 -7.89 -28.72 17.76
N THR A 88 -7.76 -28.87 19.08
CA THR A 88 -8.20 -30.06 19.85
C THR A 88 -9.67 -30.43 19.61
N ASN A 89 -10.49 -29.47 19.18
CA ASN A 89 -11.90 -29.64 18.82
C ASN A 89 -12.11 -30.21 17.39
N GLY A 90 -11.03 -30.52 16.64
CA GLY A 90 -11.08 -31.06 15.28
C GLY A 90 -11.36 -30.01 14.19
N ALA A 91 -11.50 -28.73 14.55
CA ALA A 91 -11.71 -27.66 13.58
C ALA A 91 -10.43 -27.39 12.77
N LYS A 92 -10.58 -27.32 11.45
CA LYS A 92 -9.51 -26.91 10.54
C LYS A 92 -9.42 -25.38 10.55
N LEU A 93 -8.22 -24.85 10.73
CA LEU A 93 -7.95 -23.41 10.62
C LEU A 93 -8.43 -22.88 9.26
N MET A 94 -9.03 -21.68 9.26
CA MET A 94 -9.43 -21.02 8.01
C MET A 94 -8.19 -20.75 7.15
N ASP A 95 -8.27 -21.02 5.85
CA ASP A 95 -7.17 -20.74 4.93
C ASP A 95 -6.90 -19.23 4.88
N GLY A 96 -5.65 -18.86 5.15
CA GLY A 96 -5.21 -17.47 5.27
C GLY A 96 -3.70 -17.37 5.36
N VAL A 97 -3.19 -16.14 5.25
CA VAL A 97 -1.74 -15.87 5.23
C VAL A 97 -1.09 -16.25 6.57
N VAL A 98 -1.84 -16.11 7.67
CA VAL A 98 -1.44 -16.59 9.00
C VAL A 98 -1.35 -18.12 9.07
N THR A 99 -2.31 -18.83 8.48
CA THR A 99 -2.34 -20.30 8.47
C THR A 99 -1.22 -20.88 7.61
N GLU A 100 -0.86 -20.22 6.51
CA GLU A 100 0.33 -20.55 5.69
C GLU A 100 1.62 -20.42 6.52
N HIS A 101 1.78 -19.31 7.27
CA HIS A 101 2.94 -19.13 8.16
C HIS A 101 2.99 -20.16 9.31
N ILE A 102 1.83 -20.53 9.87
CA ILE A 102 1.75 -21.61 10.88
C ILE A 102 2.17 -22.96 10.27
N HIS A 103 1.78 -23.24 9.03
CA HIS A 103 2.18 -24.46 8.31
C HIS A 103 3.70 -24.51 8.10
N ASP A 104 4.31 -23.43 7.62
CA ASP A 104 5.76 -23.31 7.46
C ASP A 104 6.52 -23.54 8.79
N LEU A 105 5.96 -23.04 9.91
CA LEU A 105 6.52 -23.25 11.25
C LEU A 105 6.44 -24.71 11.70
N VAL A 106 5.31 -25.38 11.44
CA VAL A 106 5.12 -26.79 11.79
C VAL A 106 6.07 -27.67 10.98
N GLN A 107 6.21 -27.41 9.68
CA GLN A 107 7.15 -28.12 8.83
C GLN A 107 8.60 -27.96 9.32
N LYS A 108 8.98 -26.76 9.77
CA LYS A 108 10.29 -26.50 10.38
C LYS A 108 10.45 -27.23 11.71
N GLY A 109 9.42 -27.29 12.56
CA GLY A 109 9.44 -27.99 13.83
C GLY A 109 9.56 -29.51 13.69
N CYS A 110 8.85 -30.10 12.73
CA CYS A 110 8.93 -31.53 12.42
C CYS A 110 10.28 -31.94 11.82
N SER A 111 11.07 -30.99 11.30
CA SER A 111 12.41 -31.24 10.74
C SER A 111 13.52 -31.44 11.79
N GLY A 112 13.17 -31.53 13.08
CA GLY A 112 14.10 -31.95 14.16
C GLY A 112 14.93 -30.82 14.78
N ALA A 113 14.50 -29.57 14.66
CA ALA A 113 15.16 -28.46 15.33
C ALA A 113 14.89 -28.49 16.85
N LYS A 114 15.96 -28.51 17.66
CA LYS A 114 15.88 -28.56 19.13
C LYS A 114 15.37 -27.24 19.76
N GLN A 115 15.41 -26.16 18.99
CA GLN A 115 14.89 -24.83 19.32
C GLN A 115 14.32 -24.22 18.04
N LEU A 116 13.06 -23.79 18.08
CA LEU A 116 12.39 -23.19 16.94
C LEU A 116 12.68 -21.69 16.91
N ASP A 117 13.77 -21.31 16.24
CA ASP A 117 14.01 -19.90 15.92
C ASP A 117 13.08 -19.47 14.77
N GLN A 118 11.99 -18.79 15.12
CA GLN A 118 10.99 -18.27 14.18
C GLN A 118 11.44 -16.95 13.51
N THR A 119 12.50 -16.29 13.99
CA THR A 119 12.90 -14.94 13.57
C THR A 119 13.03 -14.79 12.06
N LEU A 120 13.69 -15.74 11.39
CA LEU A 120 13.88 -15.72 9.93
C LEU A 120 12.59 -15.92 9.14
N LEU A 121 11.68 -16.80 9.59
CA LEU A 121 10.40 -17.02 8.92
C LEU A 121 9.48 -15.81 9.10
N LEU A 122 9.46 -15.23 10.30
CA LEU A 122 8.69 -14.02 10.58
C LEU A 122 9.20 -12.82 9.79
N GLN A 123 10.53 -12.68 9.65
CA GLN A 123 11.13 -11.65 8.82
C GLN A 123 10.71 -11.83 7.35
N ALA A 124 10.84 -13.04 6.79
CA ALA A 124 10.44 -13.32 5.41
C ALA A 124 8.93 -13.07 5.17
N PHE A 125 8.09 -13.40 6.16
CA PHE A 125 6.66 -13.13 6.15
C PHE A 125 6.34 -11.62 6.16
N SER A 126 6.99 -10.88 7.07
CA SER A 126 6.87 -9.43 7.17
C SER A 126 7.32 -8.75 5.87
N ASP A 127 8.43 -9.19 5.29
CA ASP A 127 8.97 -8.67 4.03
C ASP A 127 8.01 -8.97 2.86
N LYS A 128 7.44 -10.18 2.79
CA LYS A 128 6.45 -10.57 1.76
C LYS A 128 5.20 -9.68 1.81
N LEU A 129 4.73 -9.32 3.00
CA LEU A 129 3.58 -8.44 3.18
C LEU A 129 3.92 -6.96 2.90
N SER A 130 5.11 -6.52 3.32
CA SER A 130 5.58 -5.14 3.18
C SER A 130 6.02 -4.80 1.75
N GLY A 131 6.54 -5.76 0.99
CA GLY A 131 6.94 -5.52 -0.41
C GLY A 131 5.78 -5.05 -1.31
N ARG A 132 4.53 -5.39 -0.97
CA ARG A 132 3.36 -5.04 -1.79
C ARG A 132 2.94 -3.58 -1.69
N GLN A 133 3.38 -2.86 -0.66
CA GLN A 133 3.09 -1.44 -0.44
C GLN A 133 4.21 -0.52 -0.90
N GLU A 134 5.44 -1.02 -1.05
CA GLU A 134 6.57 -0.25 -1.59
C GLU A 134 6.28 0.34 -2.97
N ILE A 135 5.53 -0.40 -3.81
CA ILE A 135 5.07 0.08 -5.13
C ILE A 135 4.24 1.37 -4.98
N GLY A 136 3.42 1.47 -3.94
CA GLY A 136 2.62 2.67 -3.67
C GLY A 136 3.45 3.88 -3.29
N PHE A 137 4.45 3.67 -2.43
CA PHE A 137 5.39 4.72 -2.05
C PHE A 137 6.20 5.18 -3.27
N LEU A 138 6.68 4.26 -4.10
CA LEU A 138 7.37 4.57 -5.35
C LEU A 138 6.52 5.44 -6.28
N ILE A 139 5.24 5.08 -6.48
CA ILE A 139 4.33 5.85 -7.33
C ILE A 139 4.04 7.23 -6.72
N SER A 140 3.90 7.32 -5.39
CA SER A 140 3.69 8.61 -4.71
C SER A 140 4.88 9.55 -4.93
N ASP A 141 6.11 9.04 -4.84
CA ASP A 141 7.33 9.81 -5.12
C ASP A 141 7.44 10.17 -6.60
N LEU A 142 7.03 9.27 -7.49
CA LEU A 142 6.98 9.55 -8.92
C LEU A 142 5.99 10.68 -9.23
N MET A 143 4.81 10.74 -8.60
CA MET A 143 3.86 11.84 -8.77
C MET A 143 4.46 13.18 -8.35
N LEU A 144 5.18 13.24 -7.23
CA LEU A 144 5.85 14.46 -6.78
C LEU A 144 6.90 14.91 -7.81
N ARG A 145 7.68 13.97 -8.34
CA ARG A 145 8.69 14.24 -9.37
C ARG A 145 8.07 14.65 -10.71
N LEU A 146 6.94 14.06 -11.10
CA LEU A 146 6.18 14.45 -12.28
C LEU A 146 5.60 15.86 -12.15
N GLY A 147 5.16 16.25 -10.94
CA GLY A 147 4.74 17.62 -10.64
C GLY A 147 5.87 18.65 -10.84
N LEU A 148 7.09 18.30 -10.40
CA LEU A 148 8.27 19.14 -10.64
C LEU A 148 8.64 19.18 -12.13
N LEU A 149 8.56 18.05 -12.84
CA LEU A 149 8.77 17.97 -14.29
C LEU A 149 7.78 18.88 -15.04
N GLY A 150 6.55 19.03 -14.54
CA GLY A 150 5.57 19.99 -15.04
C GLY A 150 6.08 21.44 -15.07
N THR A 151 6.89 21.86 -14.09
CA THR A 151 7.48 23.21 -14.09
C THR A 151 8.45 23.41 -15.25
N VAL A 152 9.30 22.40 -15.50
CA VAL A 152 10.26 22.41 -16.60
C VAL A 152 9.52 22.50 -17.93
N ILE A 153 8.45 21.72 -18.09
CA ILE A 153 7.65 21.75 -19.32
C ILE A 153 6.90 23.06 -19.48
N GLY A 154 6.31 23.61 -18.43
CA GLY A 154 5.68 24.93 -18.49
C GLY A 154 6.67 26.04 -18.87
N PHE A 155 7.92 25.98 -18.39
CA PHE A 155 8.97 26.89 -18.83
C PHE A 155 9.35 26.70 -20.30
N ILE A 156 9.41 25.47 -20.81
CA ILE A 156 9.64 25.20 -22.24
C ILE A 156 8.53 25.83 -23.09
N PHE A 157 7.26 25.65 -22.71
CA PHE A 157 6.13 26.28 -23.40
C PHE A 157 6.15 27.81 -23.31
N MET A 158 6.56 28.37 -22.16
CA MET A 158 6.69 29.81 -21.94
C MET A 158 7.77 30.43 -22.84
N LEU A 159 8.92 29.76 -23.02
CA LEU A 159 10.06 30.27 -23.78
C LEU A 159 9.99 29.95 -25.28
N GLY A 160 9.19 28.96 -25.70
CA GLY A 160 9.07 28.54 -27.09
C GLY A 160 8.88 29.70 -28.10
N PRO A 161 7.91 30.62 -27.89
CA PRO A 161 7.68 31.74 -28.80
C PRO A 161 8.85 32.72 -28.90
N LEU A 162 9.67 32.87 -27.84
CA LEU A 162 10.81 33.79 -27.86
C LEU A 162 11.90 33.34 -28.85
N ALA A 163 12.03 32.03 -29.08
CA ALA A 163 13.00 31.50 -30.04
C ALA A 163 12.61 31.74 -31.51
N SER A 164 11.34 32.10 -31.79
CA SER A 164 10.78 32.15 -33.13
C SER A 164 10.55 33.57 -33.68
N ILE A 165 10.75 34.62 -32.88
CA ILE A 165 10.41 35.99 -33.28
C ILE A 165 11.62 36.67 -33.93
N GLN A 166 11.48 36.99 -35.22
CA GLN A 166 12.47 37.77 -35.99
C GLN A 166 12.14 39.28 -36.04
N THR A 167 10.90 39.69 -35.75
CA THR A 167 10.45 41.10 -35.75
C THR A 167 9.42 41.37 -34.64
N ILE A 168 9.67 42.40 -33.81
CA ILE A 168 8.79 42.77 -32.69
C ILE A 168 7.71 43.75 -33.19
N ASP A 169 6.50 43.23 -33.46
CA ASP A 169 5.28 44.02 -33.69
C ASP A 169 4.33 43.93 -32.48
N VAL A 170 3.41 44.89 -32.34
CA VAL A 170 2.42 44.97 -31.25
C VAL A 170 1.54 43.71 -31.17
N SER A 171 1.19 43.12 -32.32
CA SER A 171 0.42 41.88 -32.40
C SER A 171 1.20 40.66 -31.87
N SER A 172 2.48 40.54 -32.25
CA SER A 172 3.41 39.52 -31.75
C SER A 172 3.61 39.62 -30.24
N MET A 173 3.68 40.84 -29.70
CA MET A 173 3.88 41.06 -28.26
C MET A 173 2.68 40.59 -27.42
N ARG A 174 1.44 40.81 -27.89
CA ARG A 174 0.24 40.24 -27.22
C ARG A 174 0.23 38.72 -27.24
N SER A 175 0.63 38.12 -28.36
CA SER A 175 0.71 36.65 -28.51
C SER A 175 1.76 36.02 -27.59
N VAL A 176 2.95 36.65 -27.49
CA VAL A 176 4.00 36.24 -26.54
C VAL A 176 3.51 36.30 -25.11
N LEU A 177 2.90 37.42 -24.69
CA LEU A 177 2.40 37.58 -23.33
C LEU A 177 1.31 36.55 -22.99
N SER A 178 0.41 36.26 -23.95
CA SER A 178 -0.62 35.22 -23.78
C SER A 178 0.01 33.83 -23.64
N THR A 179 0.98 33.49 -24.48
CA THR A 179 1.64 32.18 -24.44
C THR A 179 2.52 32.01 -23.19
N MET A 180 3.17 33.08 -22.74
CA MET A 180 3.92 33.10 -21.49
C MET A 180 3.01 32.83 -20.29
N SER A 181 1.84 33.50 -20.25
CA SER A 181 0.82 33.24 -19.22
C SER A 181 0.30 31.80 -19.28
N GLY A 182 0.11 31.24 -20.47
CA GLY A 182 -0.26 29.84 -20.66
C GLY A 182 0.80 28.85 -20.14
N GLY A 183 2.07 29.04 -20.50
CA GLY A 183 3.18 28.20 -20.01
C GLY A 183 3.33 28.24 -18.49
N MET A 184 3.15 29.41 -17.89
CA MET A 184 3.10 29.56 -16.42
C MET A 184 1.93 28.79 -15.80
N ALA A 185 0.75 28.86 -16.40
CA ALA A 185 -0.42 28.15 -15.88
C ALA A 185 -0.25 26.62 -15.97
N ILE A 186 0.34 26.11 -17.06
CA ILE A 186 0.69 24.69 -17.21
C ILE A 186 1.65 24.25 -16.10
N ALA A 187 2.70 25.04 -15.81
CA ALA A 187 3.65 24.75 -14.74
C ALA A 187 2.94 24.65 -13.38
N LEU A 188 2.19 25.68 -13.01
CA LEU A 188 1.57 25.77 -11.69
C LEU A 188 0.50 24.68 -11.47
N TYR A 189 -0.37 24.44 -12.45
CA TYR A 189 -1.42 23.44 -12.31
C TYR A 189 -0.86 22.02 -12.29
N THR A 190 0.08 21.69 -13.18
CA THR A 190 0.71 20.36 -13.19
C THR A 190 1.44 20.07 -11.89
N THR A 191 2.17 21.06 -11.35
CA THR A 191 2.83 20.93 -10.05
C THR A 191 1.85 20.75 -8.91
N LEU A 192 0.76 21.51 -8.89
CA LEU A 192 -0.27 21.39 -7.87
C LEU A 192 -0.92 20.00 -7.88
N VAL A 193 -1.26 19.48 -9.06
CA VAL A 193 -1.85 18.13 -9.20
C VAL A 193 -0.85 17.05 -8.77
N GLY A 194 0.41 17.13 -9.19
CA GLY A 194 1.45 16.17 -8.82
C GLY A 194 1.74 16.16 -7.30
N LEU A 195 1.83 17.34 -6.68
CA LEU A 195 2.07 17.48 -5.25
C LEU A 195 0.90 16.96 -4.41
N ILE A 196 -0.31 17.44 -4.69
CA ILE A 196 -1.51 17.03 -3.93
C ILE A 196 -1.75 15.54 -4.11
N GLY A 197 -1.69 15.04 -5.34
CA GLY A 197 -1.91 13.62 -5.62
C GLY A 197 -0.85 12.71 -4.97
N GLY A 198 0.43 13.09 -5.05
CA GLY A 198 1.52 12.34 -4.41
C GLY A 198 1.38 12.30 -2.88
N ILE A 199 1.08 13.43 -2.25
CA ILE A 199 0.87 13.50 -0.78
C ILE A 199 -0.34 12.67 -0.36
N LEU A 200 -1.45 12.78 -1.09
CA LEU A 200 -2.66 12.01 -0.80
C LEU A 200 -2.43 10.51 -0.93
N LEU A 201 -1.75 10.06 -1.99
CA LEU A 201 -1.39 8.63 -2.13
C LEU A 201 -0.48 8.18 -0.98
N ARG A 202 0.55 8.95 -0.66
CA ARG A 202 1.46 8.62 0.45
C ARG A 202 0.70 8.45 1.77
N LEU A 203 -0.27 9.32 2.04
CA LEU A 203 -1.16 9.18 3.21
C LEU A 203 -2.02 7.92 3.15
N GLN A 204 -2.59 7.57 1.98
CA GLN A 204 -3.37 6.34 1.84
C GLN A 204 -2.52 5.09 2.12
N TYR A 205 -1.31 5.01 1.56
CA TYR A 205 -0.41 3.87 1.77
C TYR A 205 0.12 3.78 3.20
N PHE A 206 0.36 4.91 3.87
CA PHE A 206 0.71 4.93 5.29
C PHE A 206 -0.33 4.21 6.18
N PHE A 207 -1.63 4.36 5.89
CA PHE A 207 -2.66 3.63 6.65
C PHE A 207 -2.70 2.13 6.35
N VAL A 208 -2.35 1.73 5.12
CA VAL A 208 -2.25 0.32 4.74
C VAL A 208 -1.05 -0.33 5.42
N GLU A 209 0.09 0.35 5.45
CA GLU A 209 1.31 -0.07 6.13
C GLU A 209 1.09 -0.37 7.58
N ARG A 210 0.48 0.57 8.29
CA ARG A 210 0.13 0.35 9.69
C ARG A 210 -0.79 -0.86 9.90
N SER A 211 -1.69 -1.11 8.95
CA SER A 211 -2.59 -2.28 9.03
C SER A 211 -1.85 -3.60 8.77
N VAL A 212 -0.77 -3.58 7.96
CA VAL A 212 0.10 -4.73 7.74
C VAL A 212 0.96 -4.99 8.97
N GLU A 213 1.52 -3.95 9.59
CA GLU A 213 2.25 -4.06 10.85
C GLU A 213 1.38 -4.67 11.95
N ASP A 214 0.13 -4.20 12.10
CA ASP A 214 -0.84 -4.76 13.05
C ASP A 214 -1.09 -6.25 12.78
N LEU A 215 -1.15 -6.67 11.51
CA LEU A 215 -1.34 -8.08 11.13
C LEU A 215 -0.14 -8.95 11.47
N VAL A 216 1.08 -8.44 11.21
CA VAL A 216 2.33 -9.14 11.56
C VAL A 216 2.43 -9.29 13.07
N ALA A 217 2.17 -8.22 13.83
CA ALA A 217 2.21 -8.25 15.29
C ALA A 217 1.24 -9.28 15.88
N MET A 218 -0.02 -9.29 15.41
CA MET A 218 -1.02 -10.28 15.82
C MET A 218 -0.59 -11.71 15.45
N THR A 219 0.01 -11.91 14.28
CA THR A 219 0.52 -13.21 13.84
C THR A 219 1.63 -13.70 14.78
N THR A 220 2.60 -12.84 15.10
CA THR A 220 3.69 -13.15 16.03
C THR A 220 3.16 -13.56 17.39
N GLU A 221 2.25 -12.78 17.97
CA GLU A 221 1.65 -13.06 19.28
C GLU A 221 0.98 -14.44 19.30
N ILE A 222 0.17 -14.76 18.29
CA ILE A 222 -0.48 -16.08 18.18
C ILE A 222 0.55 -17.19 18.09
N THR A 223 1.58 -17.03 17.26
CA THR A 223 2.58 -18.07 17.03
C THR A 223 3.49 -18.32 18.24
N GLU A 224 3.97 -17.27 18.91
CA GLU A 224 4.84 -17.43 20.07
C GLU A 224 4.10 -17.99 21.29
N VAL A 225 2.85 -17.57 21.51
CA VAL A 225 2.09 -17.99 22.70
C VAL A 225 1.55 -19.40 22.55
N PHE A 226 1.09 -19.79 21.36
CA PHE A 226 0.34 -21.05 21.19
C PHE A 226 1.07 -22.09 20.34
N VAL A 227 1.84 -21.70 19.33
CA VAL A 227 2.39 -22.64 18.34
C VAL A 227 3.79 -23.11 18.73
N VAL A 228 4.69 -22.18 19.07
CA VAL A 228 6.09 -22.51 19.44
C VAL A 228 6.16 -23.48 20.64
N PRO A 229 5.45 -23.28 21.76
CA PRO A 229 5.55 -24.18 22.91
C PRO A 229 5.06 -25.60 22.61
N VAL A 230 4.02 -25.74 21.79
CA VAL A 230 3.48 -27.06 21.39
C VAL A 230 4.49 -27.81 20.53
N LEU A 231 5.14 -27.12 19.59
CA LEU A 231 6.15 -27.73 18.73
C LEU A 231 7.39 -28.15 19.53
N GLU A 232 7.86 -27.33 20.48
CA GLU A 232 8.97 -27.69 21.36
C GLU A 232 8.65 -28.88 22.28
N ASN A 233 7.44 -28.92 22.86
CA ASN A 233 6.98 -30.06 23.65
C ASN A 233 6.87 -31.34 22.81
N THR A 234 6.38 -31.23 21.57
CA THR A 234 6.29 -32.36 20.64
C THR A 234 7.67 -32.88 20.25
N ALA A 235 8.61 -32.00 19.92
CA ALA A 235 10.01 -32.36 19.64
C ALA A 235 10.69 -33.03 20.85
N ALA A 236 10.44 -32.55 22.07
CA ALA A 236 10.95 -33.15 23.31
C ALA A 236 10.37 -34.56 23.53
N SER A 237 9.05 -34.74 23.36
CA SER A 237 8.39 -36.04 23.54
C SER A 237 8.79 -37.10 22.50
N GLY A 238 9.05 -36.70 21.24
CA GLY A 238 9.56 -37.58 20.19
C GLY A 238 10.99 -38.09 20.46
N SER A 239 11.79 -37.37 21.25
CA SER A 239 13.14 -37.80 21.63
C SER A 239 13.17 -38.88 22.72
N ASN A 240 12.11 -39.01 23.54
CA ASN A 240 12.03 -39.97 24.64
C ASN A 240 11.64 -41.40 24.22
N HIS A 241 11.28 -41.63 22.95
CA HIS A 241 10.99 -42.98 22.43
C HIS A 241 12.13 -43.59 21.60
N ALA A 242 13.28 -42.92 21.51
CA ALA A 242 14.44 -43.38 20.73
C ALA A 242 15.64 -43.81 21.59
N THR A 243 15.50 -43.91 22.92
CA THR A 243 16.53 -44.40 23.86
C THR A 243 16.15 -45.72 24.50
#